data_AF-A0A2G1VLZ5-F1
#
_entry.id   AF-A0A2G1VLZ5-F1
#
_cell.length_a   1.000
_cell.length_b   1.000
_cell.length_c   1.000
_cell.angle_alpha   90.00
_cell.angle_beta   90.00
_cell.angle_gamma   90.00
#
_symmetry.space_group_name_H-M   'P 1'
#
loop_
_entity.id
_entity.type
_entity.pdbx_description
1 polymer ?
#
loop_
_entity_poly.entity_id
_entity_poly.type
_entity_poly.pdbx_seq_one_letter_code
_entity_poly.pdbx_strand_id
1 'polypeptide(L)'
;MAKPQFSETQFVMGFLSEYFNHYRSKYPKRKPPFFLPTTSLEPVFASDFIIRGLSSIEFFQFKRSEFMNARRGDVEIKSGLPKSFKPYYRFKVYNDGHIPQFNRLRAIAALDKRFKVYYCAPKFHSNTEFQTLFWNNKIIENSAIINCNQFNQQGFKPPYFDINDGRQHYIVYNSVSTTGYLCSKPKGFRLTKNIVFEKSEDANIVDNETYNIWLINTLYNFILENDDNVNNLELTKTANESLVSKLFYSADLLMQRYGILTQLKYY
;
A
#
# COMPACT_ATOMS: atom_id res chain seq x y z
N MET A 1 -5.43 12.54 -23.71
CA MET A 1 -4.55 11.86 -22.76
C MET A 1 -3.25 12.64 -22.73
N ALA A 2 -2.96 13.29 -21.61
CA ALA A 2 -1.66 13.89 -21.34
C ALA A 2 -0.90 12.97 -20.40
N LYS A 3 0.33 12.61 -20.77
CA LYS A 3 1.25 11.92 -19.85
C LYS A 3 1.71 12.91 -18.79
N PRO A 4 1.98 12.47 -17.55
CA PRO A 4 2.54 13.34 -16.53
C PRO A 4 3.92 13.84 -16.98
N GLN A 5 4.17 15.15 -16.81
CA GLN A 5 5.40 15.82 -17.20
C GLN A 5 6.56 15.60 -16.22
N PHE A 6 6.26 15.00 -15.06
CA PHE A 6 7.22 14.58 -14.04
C PHE A 6 7.30 13.04 -13.94
N SER A 7 8.39 12.55 -13.37
CA SER A 7 8.63 11.13 -13.10
C SER A 7 7.94 10.66 -11.82
N GLU A 8 7.76 9.35 -11.65
CA GLU A 8 7.27 8.77 -10.39
C GLU A 8 8.18 9.16 -9.24
N THR A 9 9.50 9.08 -9.46
CA THR A 9 10.52 9.44 -8.48
C THR A 9 10.39 10.89 -8.00
N GLN A 10 10.11 11.85 -8.90
CA GLN A 10 9.87 13.24 -8.50
C GLN A 10 8.65 13.36 -7.58
N PHE A 11 7.57 12.65 -7.90
CA PHE A 11 6.37 12.61 -7.05
C PHE A 11 6.66 11.97 -5.69
N VAL A 12 7.33 10.82 -5.65
CA VAL A 12 7.76 10.13 -4.42
C VAL A 12 8.56 11.08 -3.55
N MET A 13 9.58 11.74 -4.11
CA MET A 13 10.43 12.67 -3.38
C MET A 13 9.65 13.86 -2.83
N GLY A 14 8.73 14.43 -3.62
CA GLY A 14 7.88 15.52 -3.15
C GLY A 14 6.96 15.12 -2.01
N PHE A 15 6.32 13.96 -2.14
CA PHE A 15 5.42 13.41 -1.13
C PHE A 15 6.15 13.10 0.17
N LEU A 16 7.30 12.41 0.09
CA LEU A 16 8.09 12.05 1.26
C LEU A 16 8.75 13.25 1.93
N SER A 17 9.18 14.26 1.16
CA SER A 17 9.70 15.51 1.70
C SER A 17 8.66 16.21 2.58
N GLU A 18 7.43 16.36 2.08
CA GLU A 18 6.32 16.94 2.83
C GLU A 18 5.96 16.08 4.05
N TYR A 19 5.87 14.76 3.88
CA TYR A 19 5.60 13.83 4.98
C TYR A 19 6.63 13.97 6.10
N PHE A 20 7.93 13.95 5.78
CA PHE A 20 8.98 14.05 6.78
C PHE A 20 9.08 15.43 7.39
N ASN A 21 8.74 16.48 6.65
CA ASN A 21 8.63 17.83 7.21
C ASN A 21 7.57 17.87 8.33
N HIS A 22 6.38 17.33 8.06
CA HIS A 22 5.32 17.20 9.07
C HIS A 22 5.74 16.28 10.23
N TYR A 23 6.36 15.14 9.94
CA TYR A 23 6.83 14.21 10.97
C TYR A 23 7.83 14.87 11.91
N ARG A 24 8.84 15.57 11.37
CA ARG A 24 9.86 16.26 12.18
C ARG A 24 9.28 17.42 12.97
N SER A 25 8.31 18.15 12.41
CA SER A 25 7.59 19.19 13.16
C SER A 25 6.85 18.60 14.37
N LYS A 26 6.20 17.45 14.20
CA LYS A 26 5.46 16.76 15.27
C LYS A 26 6.39 16.03 16.27
N TYR A 27 7.51 15.49 15.80
CA TYR A 27 8.45 14.67 16.57
C TYR A 27 9.92 15.08 16.36
N PRO A 28 10.33 16.28 16.82
CA PRO A 28 11.63 16.88 16.45
C PRO A 28 12.86 16.09 16.90
N LYS A 29 12.72 15.26 17.94
CA LYS A 29 13.82 14.45 18.50
C LYS A 29 13.79 12.99 18.05
N ARG A 30 12.83 12.58 17.22
CA ARG A 30 12.70 11.19 16.76
C ARG A 30 13.21 11.06 15.33
N LYS A 31 13.96 9.98 15.09
CA LYS A 31 14.27 9.56 13.73
C LYS A 31 12.99 9.00 13.10
N PRO A 32 12.64 9.36 11.86
CA PRO A 32 11.47 8.81 11.21
C PRO A 32 11.65 7.30 11.01
N PRO A 33 10.71 6.46 11.47
CA PRO A 33 10.86 5.02 11.45
C PRO A 33 10.43 4.47 10.08
N PHE A 34 11.20 4.74 9.03
CA PHE A 34 10.85 4.31 7.68
C PHE A 34 11.77 3.20 7.16
N PHE A 35 11.28 2.51 6.14
CA PHE A 35 11.98 1.47 5.40
C PHE A 35 11.66 1.62 3.91
N LEU A 36 12.71 1.60 3.08
CA LEU A 36 12.60 1.58 1.62
C LEU A 36 12.95 0.16 1.16
N PRO A 37 11.97 -0.64 0.71
CA PRO A 37 12.26 -1.95 0.14
C PRO A 37 13.24 -1.83 -1.03
N THR A 38 14.20 -2.74 -1.10
CA THR A 38 15.04 -2.90 -2.29
C THR A 38 14.24 -3.54 -3.42
N THR A 39 14.73 -3.48 -4.65
CA THR A 39 14.10 -4.15 -5.81
C THR A 39 13.88 -5.65 -5.58
N SER A 40 14.73 -6.32 -4.80
CA SER A 40 14.55 -7.73 -4.43
C SER A 40 13.42 -7.96 -3.41
N LEU A 41 13.10 -6.95 -2.60
CA LEU A 41 12.07 -6.99 -1.56
C LEU A 41 10.73 -6.38 -2.01
N GLU A 42 10.74 -5.54 -3.05
CA GLU A 42 9.53 -4.98 -3.67
C GLU A 42 8.49 -6.04 -4.03
N PRO A 43 8.84 -7.21 -4.60
CA PRO A 43 7.86 -8.26 -4.83
C PRO A 43 7.18 -8.67 -3.53
N VAL A 44 7.92 -8.81 -2.42
CA VAL A 44 7.41 -9.30 -1.13
C VAL A 44 6.47 -8.31 -0.45
N PHE A 45 6.85 -7.03 -0.41
CA PHE A 45 6.06 -6.00 0.26
C PHE A 45 5.03 -5.34 -0.66
N ALA A 46 5.18 -5.50 -1.99
CA ALA A 46 4.38 -4.85 -3.01
C ALA A 46 4.25 -3.33 -2.83
N SER A 47 5.24 -2.71 -2.16
CA SER A 47 5.23 -1.31 -1.70
C SER A 47 6.59 -0.68 -1.97
N ASP A 48 6.61 0.61 -2.28
CA ASP A 48 7.84 1.36 -2.52
C ASP A 48 8.39 2.00 -1.23
N PHE A 49 7.52 2.21 -0.24
CA PHE A 49 7.88 2.86 1.02
C PHE A 49 7.04 2.33 2.18
N ILE A 50 7.67 2.11 3.33
CA ILE A 50 7.03 1.60 4.53
C ILE A 50 7.37 2.49 5.72
N ILE A 51 6.36 2.79 6.55
CA ILE A 51 6.52 3.50 7.82
C ILE A 51 6.14 2.55 8.95
N ARG A 52 7.03 2.42 9.93
CA ARG A 52 6.85 1.60 11.12
C ARG A 52 6.52 2.53 12.29
N GLY A 53 5.27 3.00 12.32
CA GLY A 53 4.75 3.79 13.44
C GLY A 53 4.61 2.97 14.71
N LEU A 54 4.32 3.64 15.82
CA LEU A 54 4.07 2.96 17.11
C LEU A 54 2.73 2.22 17.10
N SER A 55 1.72 2.80 16.45
CA SER A 55 0.35 2.28 16.44
C SER A 55 -0.02 1.57 15.13
N SER A 56 0.75 1.79 14.06
CA SER A 56 0.44 1.27 12.73
C SER A 56 1.68 1.08 11.87
N ILE A 57 1.61 0.14 10.93
CA ILE A 57 2.58 -0.01 9.85
C ILE A 57 1.90 0.46 8.58
N GLU A 58 2.49 1.44 7.93
CA GLU A 58 1.92 2.07 6.74
C GLU A 58 2.73 1.67 5.51
N PHE A 59 2.05 1.14 4.50
CA PHE A 59 2.64 0.67 3.25
C PHE A 59 2.18 1.59 2.13
N PHE A 60 3.12 2.16 1.38
CA PHE A 60 2.84 3.11 0.31
C PHE A 60 3.35 2.54 -1.01
N GLN A 61 2.43 2.41 -1.95
CA GLN A 61 2.74 2.16 -3.35
C GLN A 61 2.41 3.42 -4.16
N PHE A 62 3.44 4.07 -4.67
CA PHE A 62 3.31 5.22 -5.53
C PHE A 62 2.96 4.81 -6.96
N LYS A 63 2.26 5.71 -7.64
CA LYS A 63 1.81 5.55 -9.02
C LYS A 63 1.93 6.87 -9.76
N ARG A 64 2.35 6.78 -11.01
CA ARG A 64 2.13 7.83 -12.01
C ARG A 64 0.72 7.77 -12.56
N SER A 65 0.16 8.94 -12.83
CA SER A 65 -1.21 9.07 -13.33
C SER A 65 -1.27 9.77 -14.66
N GLU A 66 -2.10 9.25 -15.55
CA GLU A 66 -2.43 9.86 -16.83
C GLU A 66 -3.60 10.81 -16.66
N PHE A 67 -3.48 12.02 -17.23
CA PHE A 67 -4.58 12.98 -17.24
C PHE A 67 -5.48 12.79 -18.47
N MET A 68 -6.77 12.64 -18.20
CA MET A 68 -7.81 12.40 -19.19
C MET A 68 -8.73 13.61 -19.32
N ASN A 69 -8.48 14.36 -20.39
CA ASN A 69 -9.35 15.41 -20.91
C ASN A 69 -9.93 15.00 -22.29
N ALA A 70 -10.99 15.70 -22.70
CA ALA A 70 -11.93 15.41 -23.79
C ALA A 70 -11.33 14.77 -25.05
N ARG A 71 -12.08 13.78 -25.59
CA ARG A 71 -11.86 12.89 -26.76
C ARG A 71 -11.00 11.62 -26.62
N ARG A 72 -9.99 11.52 -25.75
CA ARG A 72 -9.09 10.32 -25.70
C ARG A 72 -9.17 9.48 -24.40
N GLY A 73 -10.22 9.66 -23.60
CA GLY A 73 -10.44 8.95 -22.33
C GLY A 73 -11.88 8.44 -22.18
N ASP A 74 -12.48 7.99 -23.29
CA ASP A 74 -13.86 7.53 -23.30
C ASP A 74 -14.01 6.05 -22.96
N VAL A 75 -12.94 5.28 -22.84
CA VAL A 75 -13.04 3.84 -22.56
C VAL A 75 -13.74 3.59 -21.23
N GLU A 76 -13.32 4.30 -20.18
CA GLU A 76 -13.90 4.22 -18.84
C GLU A 76 -15.32 4.79 -18.80
N ILE A 77 -15.57 5.84 -19.59
CA ILE A 77 -16.91 6.44 -19.71
C ILE A 77 -17.88 5.49 -20.40
N LYS A 78 -17.44 4.86 -21.49
CA LYS A 78 -18.18 3.83 -22.23
C LYS A 78 -18.40 2.58 -21.38
N SER A 79 -17.52 2.28 -20.43
CA SER A 79 -17.70 1.18 -19.48
C SER A 79 -18.59 1.52 -18.29
N GLY A 80 -19.12 2.75 -18.21
CA GLY A 80 -20.15 3.15 -17.24
C GLY A 80 -19.73 4.27 -16.27
N LEU A 81 -18.52 4.83 -16.40
CA LEU A 81 -18.11 5.98 -15.60
C LEU A 81 -18.94 7.23 -16.00
N PRO A 82 -19.50 8.00 -15.05
CA PRO A 82 -20.30 9.18 -15.39
C PRO A 82 -19.52 10.20 -16.21
N LYS A 83 -20.14 10.78 -17.25
CA LYS A 83 -19.53 11.85 -18.06
C LYS A 83 -19.09 13.05 -17.23
N SER A 84 -19.85 13.37 -16.17
CA SER A 84 -19.55 14.42 -15.19
C SER A 84 -18.28 14.17 -14.38
N PHE A 85 -17.71 12.96 -14.44
CA PHE A 85 -16.46 12.65 -13.75
C PHE A 85 -15.23 13.24 -14.45
N LYS A 86 -15.38 13.74 -15.68
CA LYS A 86 -14.31 14.44 -16.41
C LYS A 86 -14.10 15.88 -15.90
N PRO A 87 -12.86 16.39 -15.95
CA PRO A 87 -11.65 15.65 -16.29
C PRO A 87 -11.21 14.74 -15.14
N TYR A 88 -10.49 13.66 -15.45
CA TYR A 88 -10.05 12.69 -14.45
C TYR A 88 -8.60 12.24 -14.67
N TYR A 89 -8.05 11.60 -13.65
CA TYR A 89 -6.76 10.93 -13.64
C TYR A 89 -6.97 9.42 -13.57
N ARG A 90 -6.06 8.66 -14.17
CA ARG A 90 -6.05 7.21 -14.03
C ARG A 90 -4.65 6.63 -13.93
N PHE A 91 -4.53 5.46 -13.32
CA PHE A 91 -3.35 4.61 -13.44
C PHE A 91 -3.76 3.15 -13.60
N LYS A 92 -2.91 2.38 -14.29
CA LYS A 92 -3.14 0.95 -14.52
C LYS A 92 -2.89 0.17 -13.23
N VAL A 93 -3.79 -0.73 -12.90
CA VAL A 93 -3.59 -1.72 -11.83
C VAL A 93 -2.92 -2.93 -12.44
N TYR A 94 -1.71 -3.25 -11.97
CA TYR A 94 -0.96 -4.42 -12.42
C TYR A 94 -1.32 -5.60 -11.53
N ASN A 95 -1.75 -6.68 -12.17
CA ASN A 95 -1.94 -7.97 -11.52
C ASN A 95 -1.53 -9.10 -12.46
N ASP A 96 -0.39 -8.90 -13.14
CA ASP A 96 0.21 -9.93 -13.97
C ASP A 96 0.64 -11.11 -13.08
N GLY A 97 0.51 -12.33 -13.59
CA GLY A 97 0.67 -13.58 -12.84
C GLY A 97 2.03 -13.72 -12.16
N HIS A 98 3.06 -13.03 -12.66
CA HIS A 98 4.39 -13.03 -12.08
C HIS A 98 4.55 -12.10 -10.86
N ILE A 99 3.79 -11.00 -10.79
CA ILE A 99 3.84 -10.03 -9.68
C ILE A 99 2.43 -9.48 -9.41
N PRO A 100 1.59 -10.21 -8.64
CA PRO A 100 0.21 -9.83 -8.39
C PRO A 100 0.12 -8.70 -7.34
N GLN A 101 0.65 -7.52 -7.67
CA GLN A 101 0.82 -6.38 -6.74
C GLN A 101 -0.51 -5.98 -6.09
N PHE A 102 -1.60 -5.92 -6.86
CA PHE A 102 -2.92 -5.59 -6.33
C PHE A 102 -3.40 -6.59 -5.28
N ASN A 103 -3.33 -7.89 -5.58
CA ASN A 103 -3.74 -8.93 -4.64
C ASN A 103 -2.86 -8.91 -3.38
N ARG A 104 -1.56 -8.67 -3.52
CA ARG A 104 -0.62 -8.63 -2.40
C ARG A 104 -0.87 -7.43 -1.49
N LEU A 105 -1.03 -6.23 -2.04
CA LEU A 105 -1.38 -5.03 -1.25
C LEU A 105 -2.71 -5.22 -0.49
N ARG A 106 -3.72 -5.79 -1.16
CA ARG A 106 -5.00 -6.09 -0.52
C ARG A 106 -4.87 -7.15 0.59
N ALA A 107 -4.07 -8.20 0.36
CA ALA A 107 -3.82 -9.23 1.35
C ALA A 107 -3.13 -8.66 2.59
N ILE A 108 -2.06 -7.87 2.41
CA ILE A 108 -1.36 -7.18 3.51
C ILE A 108 -2.35 -6.31 4.29
N ALA A 109 -3.22 -5.56 3.60
CA ALA A 109 -4.22 -4.70 4.24
C ALA A 109 -5.27 -5.48 5.05
N ALA A 110 -5.47 -6.77 4.76
CA ALA A 110 -6.41 -7.63 5.47
C ALA A 110 -5.79 -8.32 6.69
N LEU A 111 -4.45 -8.38 6.79
CA LEU A 111 -3.77 -9.12 7.85
C LEU A 111 -4.02 -8.51 9.23
N ASP A 112 -4.05 -7.18 9.32
CA ASP A 112 -4.18 -6.47 10.60
C ASP A 112 -4.79 -5.08 10.39
N LYS A 113 -5.67 -4.66 11.30
CA LYS A 113 -6.26 -3.31 11.30
C LYS A 113 -5.21 -2.19 11.38
N ARG A 114 -4.03 -2.48 11.92
CA ARG A 114 -2.90 -1.56 12.05
C ARG A 114 -2.05 -1.51 10.77
N PHE A 115 -2.26 -2.41 9.81
CA PHE A 115 -1.58 -2.36 8.52
C PHE A 115 -2.37 -1.47 7.57
N LYS A 116 -1.89 -0.24 7.42
CA LYS A 116 -2.51 0.76 6.55
C LYS A 116 -1.82 0.72 5.20
N VAL A 117 -2.48 0.17 4.20
CA VAL A 117 -1.89 0.00 2.87
C VAL A 117 -2.52 0.97 1.89
N TYR A 118 -1.70 1.72 1.17
CA TYR A 118 -2.13 2.81 0.32
C TYR A 118 -1.56 2.73 -1.09
N TYR A 119 -2.41 2.98 -2.08
CA TYR A 119 -1.93 3.59 -3.32
C TYR A 119 -1.86 5.11 -3.15
N CYS A 120 -0.79 5.70 -3.65
CA CYS A 120 -0.59 7.15 -3.70
C CYS A 120 -0.33 7.60 -5.12
N ALA A 121 -1.10 8.56 -5.62
CA ALA A 121 -1.02 9.01 -7.00
C ALA A 121 -1.35 10.51 -7.09
N PRO A 122 -0.73 11.29 -7.99
CA PRO A 122 -0.94 12.74 -8.06
C PRO A 122 -2.33 13.10 -8.63
N LYS A 123 -2.92 14.22 -8.18
CA LYS A 123 -4.11 14.86 -8.78
C LYS A 123 -3.73 16.07 -9.66
N PHE A 124 -2.50 16.06 -10.16
CA PHE A 124 -1.89 17.06 -11.02
C PHE A 124 -1.00 16.35 -12.05
N HIS A 125 -0.62 17.01 -13.15
CA HIS A 125 0.10 16.35 -14.24
C HIS A 125 1.18 17.21 -14.90
N SER A 126 1.20 18.52 -14.69
CA SER A 126 2.23 19.40 -15.25
C SER A 126 3.42 19.60 -14.30
N ASN A 127 4.58 19.96 -14.86
CA ASN A 127 5.76 20.30 -14.06
C ASN A 127 5.56 21.59 -13.26
N THR A 128 4.84 22.56 -13.82
CA THR A 128 4.49 23.81 -13.13
C THR A 128 3.66 23.52 -11.89
N GLU A 129 2.60 22.71 -11.99
CA GLU A 129 1.81 22.29 -10.82
C GLU A 129 2.68 21.57 -9.79
N PHE A 130 3.52 20.62 -10.22
CA PHE A 130 4.42 19.90 -9.31
C PHE A 130 5.32 20.86 -8.52
N GLN A 131 6.00 21.78 -9.20
CA GLN A 131 6.90 22.73 -8.56
C GLN A 131 6.14 23.64 -7.57
N THR A 132 5.00 24.20 -7.98
CA THR A 132 4.18 25.03 -7.11
C THR A 132 3.72 24.27 -5.86
N LEU A 133 3.27 23.03 -6.01
CA LEU A 133 2.81 22.21 -4.89
C LEU A 133 3.97 21.77 -3.98
N PHE A 134 5.12 21.41 -4.55
CA PHE A 134 6.31 21.02 -3.82
C PHE A 134 6.80 22.15 -2.91
N TRP A 135 6.99 23.35 -3.45
CA TRP A 135 7.48 24.50 -2.67
C TRP A 135 6.50 24.97 -1.59
N ASN A 136 5.21 24.70 -1.76
CA ASN A 136 4.18 25.07 -0.79
C ASN A 136 3.83 23.96 0.21
N ASN A 137 4.51 22.80 0.19
CA ASN A 137 4.14 21.61 0.99
C ASN A 137 2.67 21.19 0.79
N LYS A 138 2.25 21.05 -0.47
CA LYS A 138 0.87 20.74 -0.87
C LYS A 138 0.72 19.50 -1.75
N ILE A 139 1.76 18.67 -1.86
CA ILE A 139 1.75 17.41 -2.61
C ILE A 139 0.78 16.40 -1.98
N ILE A 140 0.77 16.22 -0.66
CA ILE A 140 -0.08 15.17 -0.02
C ILE A 140 -1.57 15.53 -0.16
N GLU A 141 -1.96 16.78 0.08
CA GLU A 141 -3.35 17.24 -0.11
C GLU A 141 -3.82 17.17 -1.57
N ASN A 142 -2.89 17.31 -2.52
CA ASN A 142 -3.13 17.18 -3.96
C ASN A 142 -2.78 15.78 -4.50
N SER A 143 -2.81 14.77 -3.62
CA SER A 143 -2.69 13.36 -3.99
C SER A 143 -4.02 12.62 -3.81
N ALA A 144 -4.25 11.63 -4.66
CA ALA A 144 -5.20 10.57 -4.42
C ALA A 144 -4.52 9.50 -3.57
N ILE A 145 -4.98 9.39 -2.33
CA ILE A 145 -4.53 8.36 -1.40
C ILE A 145 -5.68 7.37 -1.26
N ILE A 146 -5.41 6.10 -1.48
CA ILE A 146 -6.45 5.07 -1.58
C ILE A 146 -6.10 3.95 -0.61
N ASN A 147 -6.87 3.80 0.46
CA ASN A 147 -6.73 2.67 1.37
C ASN A 147 -7.15 1.36 0.67
N CYS A 148 -6.19 0.47 0.46
CA CYS A 148 -6.35 -0.80 -0.24
C CYS A 148 -7.23 -1.79 0.51
N ASN A 149 -7.47 -1.62 1.82
CA ASN A 149 -8.40 -2.46 2.57
C ASN A 149 -9.85 -2.33 2.06
N GLN A 150 -10.21 -1.22 1.41
CA GLN A 150 -11.53 -1.09 0.77
C GLN A 150 -11.77 -2.16 -0.30
N PHE A 151 -10.70 -2.66 -0.94
CA PHE A 151 -10.78 -3.71 -1.96
C PHE A 151 -11.00 -5.12 -1.38
N ASN A 152 -11.03 -5.27 -0.05
CA ASN A 152 -11.42 -6.51 0.64
C ASN A 152 -12.94 -6.67 0.79
N GLN A 153 -13.72 -5.63 0.49
CA GLN A 153 -15.18 -5.67 0.53
C GLN A 153 -15.74 -6.62 -0.54
N GLN A 154 -16.90 -7.21 -0.27
CA GLN A 154 -17.56 -8.18 -1.16
C GLN A 154 -17.72 -7.66 -2.60
N GLY A 155 -18.00 -6.35 -2.75
CA GLY A 155 -18.12 -5.72 -4.06
C GLY A 155 -16.87 -5.80 -4.94
N PHE A 156 -15.68 -5.97 -4.36
CA PHE A 156 -14.38 -6.07 -5.04
C PHE A 156 -13.83 -7.52 -5.11
N LYS A 157 -14.70 -8.51 -4.92
CA LYS A 157 -14.36 -9.94 -4.99
C LYS A 157 -15.27 -10.67 -6.00
N PRO A 158 -14.86 -11.85 -6.49
CA PRO A 158 -15.73 -12.68 -7.34
C PRO A 158 -17.05 -13.02 -6.63
N PRO A 159 -18.16 -13.16 -7.38
CA PRO A 159 -18.28 -12.98 -8.84
C PRO A 159 -18.41 -11.51 -9.28
N TYR A 160 -18.44 -10.56 -8.34
CA TYR A 160 -18.73 -9.16 -8.61
C TYR A 160 -17.57 -8.42 -9.28
N PHE A 161 -16.33 -8.78 -8.94
CA PHE A 161 -15.10 -8.23 -9.51
C PHE A 161 -14.03 -9.31 -9.54
N ASP A 162 -13.36 -9.46 -10.67
CA ASP A 162 -12.18 -10.32 -10.78
C ASP A 162 -11.06 -9.53 -11.44
N ILE A 163 -9.95 -9.37 -10.70
CA ILE A 163 -8.75 -8.68 -11.20
C ILE A 163 -8.00 -9.53 -12.24
N ASN A 164 -8.28 -10.84 -12.28
CA ASN A 164 -7.66 -11.82 -13.17
C ASN A 164 -8.55 -12.16 -14.37
N ASP A 165 -9.58 -11.37 -14.67
CA ASP A 165 -10.52 -11.58 -15.79
C ASP A 165 -9.92 -11.37 -17.20
N GLY A 166 -8.59 -11.26 -17.30
CA GLY A 166 -7.85 -10.98 -18.53
C GLY A 166 -8.01 -9.55 -19.06
N ARG A 167 -8.75 -8.66 -18.37
CA ARG A 167 -8.96 -7.28 -18.80
C ARG A 167 -7.92 -6.34 -18.19
N GLN A 168 -7.79 -5.16 -18.79
CA GLN A 168 -7.03 -4.08 -18.18
C GLN A 168 -7.91 -3.35 -17.15
N HIS A 169 -7.40 -3.25 -15.93
CA HIS A 169 -8.06 -2.56 -14.83
C HIS A 169 -7.37 -1.22 -14.56
N TYR A 170 -8.16 -0.18 -14.37
CA TYR A 170 -7.67 1.16 -14.05
C TYR A 170 -8.26 1.66 -12.75
N ILE A 171 -7.45 2.31 -11.93
CA ILE A 171 -7.97 3.16 -10.87
C ILE A 171 -8.19 4.55 -11.46
N VAL A 172 -9.37 5.13 -11.24
CA VAL A 172 -9.81 6.41 -11.79
C VAL A 172 -10.26 7.32 -10.66
N TYR A 173 -9.83 8.57 -10.68
CA TYR A 173 -10.21 9.59 -9.69
C TYR A 173 -10.09 10.98 -10.31
N ASN A 174 -10.67 12.01 -9.71
CA ASN A 174 -10.47 13.39 -10.18
C ASN A 174 -10.01 14.30 -9.02
N SER A 175 -9.75 15.57 -9.34
CA SER A 175 -9.21 16.53 -8.37
C SER A 175 -10.24 16.95 -7.31
N VAL A 176 -11.53 16.99 -7.67
CA VAL A 176 -12.59 17.57 -6.83
C VAL A 176 -13.36 16.55 -6.00
N SER A 177 -13.45 15.30 -6.45
CA SER A 177 -14.22 14.25 -5.80
C SER A 177 -13.41 13.56 -4.71
N THR A 178 -14.09 13.15 -3.65
CA THR A 178 -13.58 12.23 -2.64
C THR A 178 -13.80 10.76 -3.00
N THR A 179 -14.41 10.50 -4.16
CA THR A 179 -14.70 9.17 -4.67
C THR A 179 -13.81 8.88 -5.88
N GLY A 180 -13.36 7.64 -5.99
CA GLY A 180 -12.75 7.10 -7.20
C GLY A 180 -13.44 5.80 -7.63
N TYR A 181 -13.01 5.26 -8.77
CA TYR A 181 -13.57 4.05 -9.36
C TYR A 181 -12.46 3.09 -9.77
N LEU A 182 -12.63 1.81 -9.46
CA LEU A 182 -11.86 0.73 -10.09
C LEU A 182 -12.61 0.32 -11.36
N CYS A 183 -11.99 0.54 -12.51
CA CYS A 183 -12.60 0.49 -13.83
C CYS A 183 -12.11 -0.70 -14.66
N SER A 184 -12.97 -1.72 -14.68
CA SER A 184 -13.18 -2.72 -15.74
C SER A 184 -14.69 -2.98 -15.86
N LYS A 185 -15.36 -2.95 -14.71
CA LYS A 185 -16.73 -2.48 -14.46
C LYS A 185 -16.65 -1.46 -13.30
N PRO A 186 -17.13 -0.20 -13.44
CA PRO A 186 -16.91 0.83 -12.44
C PRO A 186 -17.41 0.44 -11.05
N LYS A 187 -16.49 0.41 -10.08
CA LYS A 187 -16.78 0.16 -8.66
C LYS A 187 -16.21 1.26 -7.81
N GLY A 188 -17.08 1.96 -7.09
CA GLY A 188 -16.73 3.14 -6.31
C GLY A 188 -15.94 2.80 -5.05
N PHE A 189 -14.91 3.59 -4.75
CA PHE A 189 -14.17 3.59 -3.49
C PHE A 189 -13.98 5.04 -3.01
N ARG A 190 -13.58 5.24 -1.75
CA ARG A 190 -13.30 6.56 -1.19
C ARG A 190 -11.80 6.84 -1.11
N LEU A 191 -11.44 8.09 -1.40
CA LEU A 191 -10.10 8.59 -1.14
C LEU A 191 -9.92 8.84 0.35
N THR A 192 -8.76 8.43 0.87
CA THR A 192 -8.33 8.69 2.23
C THR A 192 -7.81 10.12 2.35
N LYS A 193 -8.20 10.79 3.43
CA LYS A 193 -7.67 12.11 3.81
C LYS A 193 -6.80 11.98 5.05
N ASN A 194 -5.94 12.97 5.29
CA ASN A 194 -5.24 13.17 6.57
C ASN A 194 -4.32 12.02 7.03
N ILE A 195 -3.62 11.35 6.11
CA ILE A 195 -2.67 10.28 6.48
C ILE A 195 -1.51 10.73 7.38
N VAL A 196 -1.19 12.03 7.39
CA VAL A 196 -0.11 12.61 8.18
C VAL A 196 -0.47 12.69 9.67
N PHE A 197 -1.76 12.64 9.99
CA PHE A 197 -2.25 12.70 11.36
C PHE A 197 -2.67 11.31 11.81
N GLU A 198 -1.76 10.56 12.45
CA GLU A 198 -2.20 9.56 13.42
C GLU A 198 -3.16 10.28 14.38
N LYS A 199 -4.46 9.96 14.30
CA LYS A 199 -5.39 10.30 15.36
C LYS A 199 -4.84 9.66 16.62
N SER A 200 -4.48 10.47 17.60
CA SER A 200 -3.98 10.04 18.91
C SER A 200 -5.03 9.30 19.76
N GLU A 201 -6.13 8.82 19.15
CA GLU A 201 -7.25 8.17 19.86
C GLU A 201 -6.92 6.73 20.27
N ASP A 202 -5.90 6.09 19.69
CA ASP A 202 -5.40 4.76 20.11
C ASP A 202 -4.28 4.83 21.17
N ALA A 203 -4.27 5.89 21.99
CA ALA A 203 -3.37 6.01 23.15
C ALA A 203 -3.81 5.17 24.37
N ASN A 204 -4.68 4.18 24.20
CA ASN A 204 -4.81 3.10 25.17
C ASN A 204 -3.67 2.10 24.95
N ILE A 205 -2.48 2.53 25.38
CA ILE A 205 -1.21 1.79 25.49
C ILE A 205 -1.31 0.83 26.70
N VAL A 206 -2.40 0.09 26.78
CA VAL A 206 -2.67 -0.96 27.76
C VAL A 206 -3.27 -2.08 26.91
N ASP A 207 -2.49 -2.70 26.02
CA ASP A 207 -2.00 -4.06 26.30
C ASP A 207 -0.99 -4.48 25.21
N ASN A 208 0.10 -3.71 25.08
CA ASN A 208 1.07 -3.88 23.98
C ASN A 208 1.75 -5.26 24.01
N GLU A 209 1.92 -5.87 25.20
CA GLU A 209 2.50 -7.21 25.33
C GLU A 209 1.55 -8.31 24.88
N THR A 210 0.32 -8.39 25.40
CA THR A 210 -0.67 -9.39 24.99
C THR A 210 -0.96 -9.31 23.50
N TYR A 211 -0.92 -8.10 22.95
CA TYR A 211 -1.11 -7.87 21.54
C TYR A 211 0.11 -8.31 20.71
N ASN A 212 1.34 -7.98 21.11
CA ASN A 212 2.55 -8.45 20.43
C ASN A 212 2.64 -9.99 20.48
N ILE A 213 2.24 -10.60 21.59
CA ILE A 213 2.05 -12.04 21.75
C ILE A 213 1.06 -12.57 20.72
N TRP A 214 -0.10 -11.94 20.57
CA TRP A 214 -1.09 -12.31 19.56
C TRP A 214 -0.53 -12.20 18.14
N LEU A 215 0.13 -11.08 17.79
CA LEU A 215 0.69 -10.86 16.45
C LEU A 215 1.77 -11.90 16.10
N ILE A 216 2.67 -12.20 17.05
CA ILE A 216 3.72 -13.21 16.88
C ILE A 216 3.09 -14.59 16.64
N ASN A 217 2.07 -14.95 17.43
CA ASN A 217 1.36 -16.22 17.25
C ASN A 217 0.61 -16.27 15.91
N THR A 218 -0.04 -15.18 15.48
CA THR A 218 -0.75 -15.11 14.19
C THR A 218 0.21 -15.25 13.02
N LEU A 219 1.36 -14.56 13.05
CA LEU A 219 2.40 -14.68 12.03
C LEU A 219 2.97 -16.11 11.98
N TYR A 220 3.24 -16.70 13.15
CA TYR A 220 3.74 -18.07 13.27
C TYR A 220 2.76 -19.09 12.69
N ASN A 221 1.48 -19.03 13.06
CA ASN A 221 0.45 -19.94 12.56
C ASN A 221 0.21 -19.79 11.06
N PHE A 222 0.18 -18.55 10.55
CA PHE A 222 0.07 -18.30 9.12
C PHE A 222 1.22 -18.95 8.34
N ILE A 223 2.44 -18.90 8.86
CA ILE A 223 3.61 -19.54 8.23
C ILE A 223 3.48 -21.06 8.26
N LEU A 224 3.08 -21.65 9.40
CA LEU A 224 2.88 -23.09 9.54
C LEU A 224 1.81 -23.64 8.58
N GLU A 225 0.69 -22.93 8.43
CA GLU A 225 -0.41 -23.34 7.54
C GLU A 225 -0.07 -23.25 6.05
N ASN A 226 0.95 -22.46 5.68
CA ASN A 226 1.31 -22.16 4.28
C ASN A 226 2.70 -22.68 3.89
N ASP A 227 3.24 -23.65 4.61
CA ASP A 227 4.52 -24.30 4.32
C ASP A 227 4.37 -25.82 4.21
N ASP A 228 4.38 -26.31 2.96
CA ASP A 228 4.25 -27.73 2.64
C ASP A 228 5.42 -28.59 3.17
N ASN A 229 6.56 -27.97 3.51
CA ASN A 229 7.75 -28.66 4.03
C ASN A 229 7.71 -28.90 5.55
N VAL A 230 6.79 -28.30 6.30
CA VAL A 230 6.69 -28.43 7.76
C VAL A 230 6.20 -29.82 8.18
N ASN A 231 5.60 -30.60 7.27
CA ASN A 231 5.19 -31.98 7.55
C ASN A 231 6.36 -32.95 7.83
N ASN A 232 7.62 -32.56 7.59
CA ASN A 232 8.80 -33.43 7.78
C ASN A 232 9.72 -33.05 8.95
N LEU A 233 9.44 -31.97 9.70
CA LEU A 233 10.19 -31.60 10.90
C LEU A 233 9.27 -31.69 12.11
N GLU A 234 9.33 -32.83 12.79
CA GLU A 234 8.73 -33.17 14.10
C GLU A 234 7.70 -32.15 14.63
N LEU A 235 6.46 -32.31 14.17
CA LEU A 235 5.23 -31.64 14.65
C LEU A 235 4.94 -31.81 16.16
N THR A 236 5.83 -32.45 16.93
CA THR A 236 5.63 -32.78 18.35
C THR A 236 6.28 -31.80 19.33
N LYS A 237 7.04 -30.79 18.89
CA LYS A 237 7.65 -29.79 19.80
C LYS A 237 6.89 -28.45 19.90
N THR A 238 5.88 -28.22 19.07
CA THR A 238 5.41 -26.87 18.70
C THR A 238 4.39 -26.20 19.62
N ALA A 239 3.76 -26.92 20.55
CA ALA A 239 2.77 -26.31 21.46
C ALA A 239 3.40 -25.49 22.62
N ASN A 240 4.65 -25.81 23.01
CA ASN A 240 5.30 -25.26 24.22
C ASN A 240 6.49 -24.33 23.92
N GLU A 241 6.67 -23.89 22.67
CA GLU A 241 7.77 -22.98 22.34
C GLU A 241 7.54 -21.57 22.91
N SER A 242 8.60 -20.99 23.47
CA SER A 242 8.58 -19.63 23.99
C SER A 242 8.20 -18.63 22.89
N LEU A 243 7.61 -17.49 23.28
CA LEU A 243 7.23 -16.44 22.33
C LEU A 243 8.41 -15.95 21.47
N VAL A 244 9.59 -15.90 22.10
CA VAL A 244 10.86 -15.54 21.47
C VAL A 244 11.25 -16.58 20.43
N SER A 245 11.10 -17.87 20.74
CA SER A 245 11.34 -18.98 19.79
C SER A 245 10.40 -18.90 18.59
N LYS A 246 9.11 -18.65 18.80
CA LYS A 246 8.14 -18.49 17.71
C LYS A 246 8.45 -17.29 16.82
N LEU A 247 8.86 -16.17 17.41
CA LEU A 247 9.30 -15.00 16.67
C LEU A 247 10.57 -15.28 15.86
N PHE A 248 11.58 -15.92 16.47
CA PHE A 248 12.82 -16.29 15.77
C PHE A 248 12.57 -17.27 14.64
N TYR A 249 11.73 -18.29 14.86
CA TYR A 249 11.34 -19.24 13.82
C TYR A 249 10.61 -18.53 12.67
N SER A 250 9.60 -17.73 12.98
CA SER A 250 8.86 -16.96 11.98
C SER A 250 9.80 -16.02 11.21
N ALA A 251 10.70 -15.32 11.91
CA ALA A 251 11.66 -14.42 11.32
C ALA A 251 12.67 -15.19 10.44
N ASP A 252 13.27 -16.27 10.92
CA ASP A 252 14.25 -17.07 10.18
C ASP A 252 13.63 -17.67 8.92
N LEU A 253 12.40 -18.20 9.01
CA LEU A 253 11.72 -18.80 7.87
C LEU A 253 11.28 -17.74 6.83
N LEU A 254 10.83 -16.56 7.30
CA LEU A 254 10.63 -15.40 6.42
C LEU A 254 11.96 -14.97 5.78
N MET A 255 13.05 -14.93 6.55
CA MET A 255 14.38 -14.54 6.06
C MET A 255 14.96 -15.56 5.06
N GLN A 256 14.69 -16.85 5.23
CA GLN A 256 15.10 -17.91 4.30
C GLN A 256 14.23 -17.91 3.04
N ARG A 257 12.90 -17.91 3.19
CA ARG A 257 11.93 -17.94 2.08
C ARG A 257 12.00 -16.70 1.20
N TYR A 258 12.32 -15.55 1.79
CA TYR A 258 12.49 -14.28 1.07
C TYR A 258 13.97 -13.91 0.85
N GLY A 259 14.92 -14.82 1.09
CA GLY A 259 16.33 -14.65 0.70
C GLY A 259 17.08 -13.52 1.40
N ILE A 260 16.67 -13.12 2.61
CA ILE A 260 17.28 -12.04 3.36
C ILE A 260 18.64 -12.49 3.96
N LEU A 261 18.81 -13.77 4.31
CA LEU A 261 20.08 -14.30 4.83
C LEU A 261 21.22 -14.35 3.80
N THR A 262 20.91 -14.48 2.50
CA THR A 262 21.94 -14.40 1.45
C THR A 262 22.61 -13.02 1.34
N GLN A 263 22.05 -11.98 1.98
CA GLN A 263 22.64 -10.64 1.99
C GLN A 263 23.49 -10.34 3.24
N LEU A 264 23.45 -11.19 4.28
CA LEU A 264 24.30 -11.01 5.47
C LEU A 264 25.62 -11.79 5.40
N LYS A 265 25.84 -12.60 4.37
CA LYS A 265 27.12 -13.29 4.12
C LYS A 265 28.12 -12.50 3.25
N TYR A 266 27.79 -11.27 2.87
CA TYR A 266 28.66 -10.38 2.08
C TYR A 266 28.90 -9.01 2.74
N TYR A 267 29.06 -8.99 4.06
CA TYR A 267 29.73 -7.90 4.78
C TYR A 267 30.63 -8.47 5.87
#